data_AF-A0A4U0X3E8-F1
#
_entry.id   AF-A0A4U0X3E8-F1
#
_cell.length_a   1.000
_cell.length_b   1.000
_cell.length_c   1.000
_cell.angle_alpha   90.00
_cell.angle_beta   90.00
_cell.angle_gamma   90.00
#
_symmetry.space_group_name_H-M   'P 1'
#
loop_
_entity.id
_entity.type
_entity.pdbx_description
1 polymer ?
#
loop_
_entity_poly.entity_id
_entity_poly.type
_entity_poly.pdbx_seq_one_letter_code
_entity_poly.pdbx_strand_id
1 'polypeptide(L)'
;MNLIQLPTEGMWTYWVIQEVAGNPYNVAVPHPIHLHGHDFYVLGTGTTTWTASDAASLNYNNPTRRDVAMLPTNGWLALAFVTDNPGAWLMHCHIAWHADEGLAVQFLESASTIGTVAQIPADFQSQCSAWDSYYNGHPAYLQHDSGV
;
A
#
# COMPACT_ATOMS: atom_id res chain seq x y z
N MET A 1 -1.10 -3.81 11.11
CA MET A 1 -1.18 -3.41 9.68
C MET A 1 -2.52 -3.82 9.11
N ASN A 2 -3.14 -2.97 8.29
CA ASN A 2 -4.44 -3.26 7.68
C ASN A 2 -4.27 -4.18 6.47
N LEU A 3 -4.77 -5.42 6.57
CA LEU A 3 -4.66 -6.43 5.53
C LEU A 3 -5.91 -6.40 4.62
N ILE A 4 -5.70 -6.30 3.31
CA ILE A 4 -6.74 -6.33 2.29
C ILE A 4 -6.52 -7.56 1.41
N GLN A 5 -7.50 -8.45 1.35
CA GLN A 5 -7.38 -9.69 0.57
C GLN A 5 -7.92 -9.50 -0.85
N LEU A 6 -7.13 -9.93 -1.84
CA LEU A 6 -7.46 -9.92 -3.26
C LEU A 6 -7.30 -11.34 -3.82
N PRO A 7 -8.28 -12.24 -3.60
CA PRO A 7 -8.09 -13.68 -3.81
C PRO A 7 -8.15 -14.12 -5.28
N THR A 8 -8.54 -13.24 -6.20
CA THR A 8 -8.79 -13.59 -7.61
C THR A 8 -7.76 -12.93 -8.50
N GLU A 9 -7.08 -13.72 -9.34
CA GLU A 9 -6.09 -13.27 -10.31
C GLU A 9 -6.72 -12.68 -11.58
N GLY A 10 -5.97 -11.84 -12.29
CA GLY A 10 -6.31 -11.28 -13.60
C GLY A 10 -7.46 -10.27 -13.56
N MET A 11 -7.79 -9.73 -12.39
CA MET A 11 -8.88 -8.79 -12.20
C MET A 11 -8.34 -7.38 -12.03
N TRP A 12 -9.00 -6.41 -12.66
CA TRP A 12 -8.80 -5.01 -12.30
C TRP A 12 -9.39 -4.72 -10.93
N THR A 13 -8.59 -4.09 -10.07
CA THR A 13 -9.04 -3.54 -8.79
C THR A 13 -8.95 -2.03 -8.81
N TYR A 14 -9.86 -1.36 -8.13
CA TYR A 14 -10.03 0.08 -8.15
C TYR A 14 -10.06 0.59 -6.71
N TRP A 15 -9.24 1.60 -6.41
CA TRP A 15 -9.05 2.13 -5.07
C TRP A 15 -9.15 3.64 -5.10
N VAL A 16 -9.93 4.20 -4.17
CA VAL A 16 -9.93 5.63 -3.88
C VAL A 16 -9.32 5.80 -2.50
N ILE A 17 -8.17 6.46 -2.45
CA ILE A 17 -7.51 6.86 -1.22
C ILE A 17 -7.90 8.29 -0.96
N GLN A 18 -8.41 8.59 0.23
CA GLN A 18 -8.84 9.91 0.61
C GLN A 18 -8.17 10.35 1.89
N GLU A 19 -7.58 11.55 1.88
CA GLU A 19 -7.17 12.23 3.10
C GLU A 19 -8.42 12.80 3.77
N VAL A 20 -8.73 12.29 4.96
CA VAL A 20 -9.87 12.76 5.77
C VAL A 20 -9.38 13.74 6.83
N ALA A 21 -10.21 14.71 7.18
CA ALA A 21 -9.88 15.64 8.24
C ALA A 21 -9.64 14.89 9.57
N GLY A 22 -8.46 15.09 10.15
CA GLY A 22 -8.13 14.51 11.45
C GLY A 22 -8.94 15.15 12.59
N ASN A 23 -9.15 14.42 13.68
CA ASN A 23 -9.83 14.87 14.90
C ASN A 23 -9.04 14.38 16.12
N PRO A 24 -8.48 15.25 16.99
CA PRO A 24 -8.71 16.69 17.10
C PRO A 24 -7.83 17.58 16.20
N TYR A 25 -6.77 17.03 15.58
CA TYR A 25 -5.83 17.80 14.76
C TYR A 25 -5.98 17.41 13.29
N ASN A 26 -6.16 18.40 12.42
CA ASN A 26 -6.08 18.21 10.98
C ASN A 26 -4.68 18.59 10.51
N VAL A 27 -3.87 17.60 10.13
CA VAL A 27 -2.54 17.81 9.55
C VAL A 27 -2.67 17.52 8.07
N ALA A 28 -2.95 18.58 7.31
CA ALA A 28 -3.22 18.47 5.89
C ALA A 28 -1.90 18.52 5.10
N VAL A 29 -1.37 17.37 4.70
CA VAL A 29 -0.08 17.26 4.00
C VAL A 29 -0.21 16.32 2.80
N PRO A 30 0.42 16.62 1.66
CA PRO A 30 0.34 15.74 0.52
C PRO A 30 1.19 14.48 0.76
N HIS A 31 0.65 13.31 0.39
CA HIS A 31 1.32 12.02 0.63
C HIS A 31 1.76 11.37 -0.69
N PRO A 32 3.06 11.06 -0.88
CA PRO A 32 3.48 10.21 -2.00
C PRO A 32 3.09 8.76 -1.70
N ILE A 33 2.05 8.26 -2.35
CA ILE A 33 1.58 6.88 -2.17
C ILE A 33 2.34 5.97 -3.12
N HIS A 34 3.01 4.97 -2.55
CA HIS A 34 3.75 3.94 -3.25
C HIS A 34 3.05 2.59 -3.13
N LEU A 35 3.05 1.79 -4.20
CA LEU A 35 2.58 0.40 -4.22
C LEU A 35 3.73 -0.52 -4.63
N HIS A 36 3.96 -1.55 -3.83
CA HIS A 36 4.90 -2.63 -4.16
C HIS A 36 4.29 -3.60 -5.18
N GLY A 37 5.13 -4.33 -5.92
CA GLY A 37 4.71 -5.42 -6.80
C GLY A 37 4.04 -5.00 -8.12
N HIS A 38 3.65 -3.74 -8.26
CA HIS A 38 2.84 -3.25 -9.38
C HIS A 38 3.21 -1.82 -9.78
N ASP A 39 3.15 -1.55 -11.08
CA ASP A 39 2.73 -0.21 -11.50
C ASP A 39 1.21 -0.10 -11.37
N PHE A 40 0.70 1.02 -10.89
CA PHE A 40 -0.73 1.34 -10.95
C PHE A 40 -1.04 2.42 -11.97
N TYR A 41 -2.29 2.45 -12.39
CA TYR A 41 -2.88 3.43 -13.27
C TYR A 41 -3.52 4.55 -12.43
N VAL A 42 -3.05 5.79 -12.60
CA VAL A 42 -3.60 6.98 -11.93
C VAL A 42 -4.84 7.44 -12.69
N LEU A 43 -6.02 7.04 -12.22
CA LEU A 43 -7.29 7.33 -12.89
C LEU A 43 -7.73 8.78 -12.69
N GLY A 44 -7.36 9.38 -11.57
CA GLY A 44 -7.70 10.77 -11.27
C GLY A 44 -7.26 11.18 -9.88
N THR A 45 -7.36 12.48 -9.61
CA THR A 45 -7.09 13.05 -8.30
C THR A 45 -7.92 14.32 -8.10
N GLY A 46 -8.20 14.67 -6.86
CA GLY A 46 -8.91 15.90 -6.49
C GLY A 46 -8.37 16.48 -5.19
N THR A 47 -8.59 17.77 -4.97
CA THR A 47 -8.12 18.52 -3.76
C THR A 47 -9.26 18.81 -2.78
N THR A 48 -10.35 18.04 -2.89
CA THR A 48 -11.53 18.10 -2.03
C THR A 48 -11.90 16.68 -1.63
N THR A 49 -12.84 16.52 -0.70
CA THR A 49 -13.42 15.21 -0.38
C THR A 49 -14.02 14.56 -1.63
N TRP A 50 -13.74 13.27 -1.82
CA TRP A 50 -14.31 12.42 -2.86
C TRP A 50 -15.83 12.36 -2.76
N THR A 51 -16.47 12.46 -3.91
CA THR A 51 -17.90 12.32 -4.10
C THR A 51 -18.17 11.32 -5.22
N ALA A 52 -19.38 10.74 -5.24
CA ALA A 52 -19.76 9.81 -6.31
C ALA A 52 -19.74 10.46 -7.71
N SER A 53 -19.90 11.78 -7.81
CA SER A 53 -19.79 12.51 -9.08
C SER A 53 -18.37 12.55 -9.64
N ASP A 54 -17.34 12.45 -8.79
CA ASP A 54 -15.94 12.47 -9.24
C ASP A 54 -15.60 11.23 -10.09
N ALA A 55 -16.32 10.12 -9.88
CA ALA A 55 -16.16 8.90 -10.69
C ALA A 55 -16.36 9.14 -12.19
N ALA A 56 -17.22 10.09 -12.57
CA ALA A 56 -17.45 10.44 -13.97
C ALA A 56 -16.27 11.20 -14.62
N SER A 57 -15.35 11.74 -13.81
CA SER A 57 -14.18 12.48 -14.29
C SER A 57 -12.92 11.62 -14.48
N LEU A 58 -12.97 10.35 -14.05
CA LEU A 58 -11.82 9.44 -14.10
C LEU A 58 -11.43 9.10 -15.54
N ASN A 59 -10.11 9.08 -15.80
CA ASN A 59 -9.56 8.68 -17.09
C ASN A 59 -9.23 7.18 -17.12
N TYR A 60 -9.97 6.42 -17.92
CA TYR A 60 -9.72 5.00 -18.19
C TYR A 60 -9.01 4.75 -19.52
N ASN A 61 -8.76 5.78 -20.32
CA ASN A 61 -8.11 5.68 -21.61
C ASN A 61 -6.61 6.01 -21.49
N ASN A 62 -5.80 4.96 -21.33
CA ASN A 62 -4.34 5.04 -21.21
C ASN A 62 -3.86 6.14 -20.22
N PRO A 63 -4.32 6.11 -18.96
CA PRO A 63 -3.88 7.08 -17.96
C PRO A 63 -2.41 6.84 -17.60
N THR A 64 -1.82 7.78 -16.85
CA THR A 64 -0.46 7.65 -16.32
C THR A 64 -0.32 6.34 -15.54
N ARG A 65 0.71 5.55 -15.86
CA ARG A 65 1.07 4.32 -15.17
C ARG A 65 2.43 4.46 -14.49
N ARG A 66 2.50 4.19 -13.18
CA ARG A 66 3.71 4.32 -12.34
C ARG A 66 3.52 3.66 -10.96
N ASP A 67 4.57 3.62 -10.16
CA ASP A 67 4.61 3.01 -8.82
C ASP A 67 4.41 3.98 -7.63
N VAL A 68 4.50 5.29 -7.86
CA VAL A 68 4.30 6.34 -6.84
C VAL A 68 3.48 7.49 -7.40
N ALA A 69 2.44 7.95 -6.70
CA ALA A 69 1.66 9.14 -7.07
C ALA A 69 1.25 9.95 -5.84
N MET A 70 1.02 11.25 -6.04
CA MET A 70 0.65 12.14 -4.94
C MET A 70 -0.84 11.99 -4.61
N LEU A 71 -1.15 11.69 -3.36
CA LEU A 71 -2.42 12.01 -2.72
C LEU A 71 -2.38 13.50 -2.32
N PRO A 72 -3.20 14.37 -2.92
CA PRO A 72 -3.20 15.78 -2.58
C PRO A 72 -3.76 16.07 -1.20
N THR A 73 -3.34 17.19 -0.64
CA THR A 73 -3.84 17.74 0.62
C THR A 73 -5.37 17.89 0.64
N ASN A 74 -6.01 17.33 1.67
CA ASN A 74 -7.48 17.25 1.86
C ASN A 74 -8.22 16.61 0.68
N GLY A 75 -7.51 15.83 -0.12
CA GLY A 75 -7.94 15.38 -1.42
C GLY A 75 -8.17 13.88 -1.52
N TRP A 76 -8.21 13.41 -2.76
CA TRP A 76 -8.29 12.00 -3.09
C TRP A 76 -7.38 11.63 -4.26
N LEU A 77 -7.01 10.35 -4.30
CA LEU A 77 -6.28 9.70 -5.38
C LEU A 77 -7.04 8.44 -5.77
N ALA A 78 -7.46 8.35 -7.04
CA ALA A 78 -8.07 7.14 -7.59
C ALA A 78 -7.04 6.39 -8.43
N LEU A 79 -6.82 5.12 -8.09
CA LEU A 79 -5.86 4.25 -8.74
C LEU A 79 -6.45 2.88 -9.06
N ALA A 80 -5.87 2.22 -10.05
CA ALA A 80 -6.22 0.86 -10.41
C ALA A 80 -4.98 0.03 -10.73
N PHE A 81 -5.01 -1.25 -10.36
CA PHE A 81 -3.99 -2.22 -10.75
C PHE A 81 -4.65 -3.58 -10.99
N VAL A 82 -3.98 -4.43 -11.78
CA VAL A 82 -4.45 -5.78 -12.09
C VAL A 82 -3.86 -6.74 -11.07
N THR A 83 -4.65 -7.71 -10.61
CA THR A 83 -4.16 -8.77 -9.74
C THR A 83 -3.42 -9.85 -10.53
N ASP A 84 -2.29 -9.50 -11.15
CA ASP A 84 -1.48 -10.39 -11.99
C ASP A 84 -0.15 -10.84 -11.34
N ASN A 85 0.05 -10.55 -10.06
CA ASN A 85 1.29 -10.82 -9.34
C ASN A 85 0.98 -11.32 -7.91
N PRO A 86 0.75 -12.64 -7.70
CA PRO A 86 0.49 -13.21 -6.38
C PRO A 86 1.58 -12.83 -5.36
N GLY A 87 1.19 -12.21 -4.24
CA GLY A 87 2.13 -11.73 -3.23
C GLY A 87 1.49 -10.98 -2.06
N ALA A 88 2.35 -10.50 -1.16
CA ALA A 88 1.99 -9.58 -0.10
C ALA A 88 2.62 -8.21 -0.40
N TRP A 89 1.81 -7.27 -0.89
CA TRP A 89 2.28 -5.99 -1.43
C TRP A 89 1.88 -4.83 -0.52
N LEU A 90 2.90 -4.16 0.02
CA LEU A 90 2.71 -2.96 0.82
C LEU A 90 2.29 -1.79 -0.08
N MET A 91 1.24 -1.06 0.34
CA MET A 91 0.93 0.26 -0.19
C MET A 91 1.01 1.26 0.95
N HIS A 92 1.85 2.28 0.82
CA HIS A 92 2.15 3.19 1.93
C HIS A 92 2.51 4.60 1.47
N CYS A 93 2.48 5.55 2.41
CA CYS A 93 3.12 6.84 2.19
C CYS A 93 4.64 6.66 2.20
N HIS A 94 5.34 7.22 1.21
CA HIS A 94 6.79 7.10 1.08
C HIS A 94 7.56 8.17 1.88
N ILE A 95 6.86 8.99 2.67
CA ILE A 95 7.51 9.81 3.70
C ILE A 95 7.79 8.88 4.87
N ALA A 96 9.06 8.69 5.21
CA ALA A 96 9.50 7.74 6.24
C ALA A 96 8.70 7.90 7.54
N TRP A 97 8.55 9.13 8.05
CA TRP A 97 7.80 9.43 9.27
C TRP A 97 6.32 9.05 9.21
N HIS A 98 5.69 9.13 8.04
CA HIS A 98 4.28 8.73 7.91
C HIS A 98 4.12 7.21 7.79
N ALA A 99 5.09 6.51 7.15
CA ALA A 99 5.13 5.05 7.15
C ALA A 99 5.35 4.50 8.56
N ASP A 100 6.29 5.11 9.30
CA ASP A 100 6.62 4.89 10.72
C ASP A 100 5.37 5.04 11.62
N GLU A 101 4.58 6.08 11.38
CA GLU A 101 3.30 6.35 12.05
C GLU A 101 2.16 5.41 11.62
N GLY A 102 2.40 4.55 10.62
CA GLY A 102 1.48 3.48 10.21
C GLY A 102 0.57 3.82 9.02
N LEU A 103 0.89 4.83 8.21
CA LEU A 103 0.17 5.15 6.97
C LEU A 103 0.49 4.12 5.87
N ALA A 104 -0.07 2.93 6.05
CA ALA A 104 0.17 1.76 5.23
C ALA A 104 -1.02 0.78 5.25
N VAL A 105 -1.18 0.07 4.13
CA VAL A 105 -2.01 -1.15 4.02
C VAL A 105 -1.19 -2.23 3.32
N GLN A 106 -1.57 -3.50 3.51
CA GLN A 106 -0.99 -4.62 2.78
C GLN A 106 -2.04 -5.33 1.96
N PHE A 107 -1.82 -5.40 0.65
CA PHE A 107 -2.61 -6.24 -0.24
C PHE A 107 -2.06 -7.67 -0.20
N LEU A 108 -2.88 -8.62 0.24
CA LEU A 108 -2.60 -10.04 0.10
C LEU A 108 -3.29 -10.55 -1.16
N GLU A 109 -2.53 -10.55 -2.23
CA GLU A 109 -2.96 -10.88 -3.58
C GLU A 109 -2.77 -12.36 -3.86
N SER A 110 -3.86 -13.04 -4.24
CA SER A 110 -3.86 -14.41 -4.74
C SER A 110 -3.09 -15.37 -3.82
N ALA A 111 -3.36 -15.30 -2.52
CA ALA A 111 -2.58 -15.99 -1.48
C ALA A 111 -2.34 -17.48 -1.76
N SER A 112 -3.32 -18.17 -2.35
CA SER A 112 -3.24 -19.60 -2.66
C SER A 112 -2.21 -19.96 -3.73
N THR A 113 -1.75 -18.99 -4.53
CA THR A 113 -0.83 -19.21 -5.65
C THR A 113 0.55 -18.56 -5.44
N ILE A 114 0.78 -17.86 -4.33
CA ILE A 114 2.10 -17.28 -4.01
C ILE A 114 3.23 -18.33 -4.10
N GLY A 115 3.01 -19.52 -3.55
CA GLY A 115 4.01 -20.59 -3.58
C GLY A 115 4.26 -21.23 -4.95
N THR A 116 3.43 -20.90 -5.96
CA THR A 116 3.59 -21.42 -7.33
C THR A 116 4.39 -20.47 -8.22
N VAL A 117 4.37 -19.17 -7.94
CA VAL A 117 5.06 -18.14 -8.75
C VAL A 117 6.53 -17.96 -8.39
N ALA A 118 6.90 -18.14 -7.13
CA ALA A 118 8.29 -18.11 -6.69
C ALA A 118 8.50 -19.13 -5.57
N GLN A 119 9.60 -19.89 -5.68
CA GLN A 119 10.03 -20.72 -4.55
C GLN A 119 10.53 -19.79 -3.46
N ILE A 120 10.01 -19.96 -2.24
CA ILE A 120 10.52 -19.27 -1.06
C ILE A 120 11.99 -19.67 -0.91
N PRO A 121 12.92 -18.71 -0.77
CA PRO A 121 14.32 -19.01 -0.55
C PRO A 121 14.50 -20.00 0.60
N ALA A 122 15.33 -21.03 0.39
CA ALA A 122 15.50 -22.12 1.36
C ALA A 122 16.00 -21.62 2.73
N ASP A 123 16.66 -20.45 2.75
CA ASP A 123 17.18 -19.79 3.93
C ASP A 123 16.18 -18.83 4.59
N PHE A 124 15.01 -18.56 4.00
CA PHE A 124 14.01 -17.65 4.56
C PHE A 124 13.66 -17.99 6.02
N GLN A 125 13.36 -19.26 6.29
CA GLN A 125 13.05 -19.72 7.65
C GLN A 125 14.23 -19.57 8.60
N SER A 126 15.46 -19.74 8.11
CA SER A 126 16.66 -19.56 8.92
C SER A 126 16.89 -18.10 9.29
N GLN A 127 16.57 -17.16 8.39
CA GLN A 127 16.61 -15.72 8.68
C GLN A 127 15.58 -15.35 9.74
N CYS A 128 14.35 -15.87 9.64
CA CYS A 128 13.33 -15.67 10.67
C CYS A 128 13.78 -16.20 12.03
N SER A 129 14.31 -17.43 12.10
CA SER A 129 14.79 -18.01 13.35
C SER A 129 15.99 -17.26 13.94
N ALA A 130 16.89 -16.75 13.11
CA ALA A 130 18.00 -15.90 13.55
C ALA A 130 17.50 -14.57 14.14
N TRP A 131 16.51 -13.94 13.48
CA TRP A 131 15.87 -12.74 13.99
C TRP A 131 15.15 -12.98 15.32
N ASP A 132 14.36 -14.05 15.43
CA ASP A 132 13.65 -14.40 16.66
C ASP A 132 14.62 -14.64 17.82
N SER A 133 15.74 -15.31 17.57
CA SER A 133 16.78 -15.52 18.59
C SER A 133 17.41 -14.21 19.04
N TYR A 134 17.67 -13.28 18.12
CA TYR A 134 18.21 -11.96 18.44
C TYR A 134 17.20 -11.11 19.23
N TYR A 135 15.97 -11.00 18.73
CA TYR A 135 14.94 -10.12 19.28
C TYR A 135 14.47 -10.58 20.66
N ASN A 136 14.33 -11.89 20.88
CA ASN A 136 14.02 -12.45 22.20
C ASN A 136 15.22 -12.43 23.17
N GLY A 137 16.43 -12.16 22.65
CA GLY A 137 17.68 -12.04 23.41
C GLY A 137 17.84 -10.73 24.19
N HIS A 138 16.80 -9.89 24.28
CA HIS A 138 16.82 -8.56 24.89
C HIS A 138 17.79 -7.58 24.17
N PRO A 139 17.50 -7.20 22.91
CA PRO A 139 18.30 -6.23 22.20
C PRO A 139 18.29 -4.87 22.93
N ALA A 140 19.33 -4.07 22.71
CA ALA A 140 19.47 -2.76 23.36
C ALA A 140 18.33 -1.79 23.01
N TYR A 141 17.69 -1.98 21.85
CA TYR A 141 16.57 -1.18 21.38
C TYR A 141 15.47 -2.11 20.84
N LEU A 142 14.23 -1.78 21.17
CA LEU A 142 13.04 -2.46 20.67
C LEU A 142 12.42 -1.65 19.52
N GLN A 143 11.59 -2.31 18.72
CA GLN A 143 10.75 -1.63 17.75
C GLN A 143 9.85 -0.62 18.48
N HIS A 144 9.77 0.60 17.95
CA HIS A 144 9.03 1.71 18.58
C HIS A 144 7.98 2.33 17.65
N ASP A 145 7.84 1.77 16.44
CA ASP A 145 7.05 2.28 15.33
C ASP A 145 6.33 1.14 14.58
N SER A 146 5.81 1.42 13.38
CA SER A 146 5.09 0.45 12.54
C SER A 146 5.92 -0.74 12.04
N GLY A 147 7.26 -0.60 11.96
CA GLY A 147 8.19 -1.61 11.46
C GLY A 147 8.32 -1.70 9.94
N VAL A 148 7.89 -0.67 9.19
CA VAL A 148 8.04 -0.56 7.72
C VAL A 148 8.81 0.68 7.29
#